data_AF-A0A948HWX0-F1
#
_entry.id   AF-A0A948HWX0-F1
#
_cell.length_a   1.000
_cell.length_b   1.000
_cell.length_c   1.000
_cell.angle_alpha   90.00
_cell.angle_beta   90.00
_cell.angle_gamma   90.00
#
_symmetry.space_group_name_H-M   'P 1'
#
loop_
_entity.id
_entity.type
_entity.pdbx_description
1 polymer ?
#
loop_
_entity_poly.entity_id
_entity_poly.type
_entity_poly.pdbx_seq_one_letter_code
_entity_poly.pdbx_strand_id
1 'polypeptide(L)'
;MMKHLLPFTLLVSPLFVNADEVVCKVMDVASLSYVENIQVVAEADVGAIYQTKTDKLLAFAKEHKLEEFKIISQDATVSANCCGNFGLQVNINYQVTYKPSYQAFTALQKHSGSGMVSTYRTGMESCTDK
;
A
#
# COMPACT_ATOMS: atom_id res chain seq x y z
N MET A 1 -1.96 -47.34 62.58
CA MET A 1 -0.89 -46.95 61.63
C MET A 1 -1.54 -46.56 60.31
N MET A 2 -1.77 -45.27 60.09
CA MET A 2 -2.42 -44.72 58.90
C MET A 2 -1.32 -44.21 57.95
N LYS A 3 -1.19 -44.79 56.75
CA LYS A 3 -0.39 -44.23 55.65
C LYS A 3 -1.28 -43.23 54.91
N HIS A 4 -0.95 -41.95 55.01
CA HIS A 4 -1.58 -40.88 54.23
C HIS A 4 -1.00 -40.87 52.81
N LEU A 5 -1.84 -41.12 51.82
CA LEU A 5 -1.57 -40.82 50.41
C LEU A 5 -2.03 -39.38 50.15
N LEU A 6 -1.06 -38.49 49.88
CA LEU A 6 -1.31 -37.13 49.40
C LEU A 6 -1.92 -37.18 47.98
N PRO A 7 -2.97 -36.39 47.68
CA PRO A 7 -3.42 -36.24 46.30
C PRO A 7 -2.51 -35.22 45.61
N PHE A 8 -1.84 -35.66 44.53
CA PHE A 8 -1.21 -34.77 43.56
C PHE A 8 -2.31 -33.98 42.85
N THR A 9 -2.54 -32.73 43.26
CA THR A 9 -3.32 -31.76 42.50
C THR A 9 -2.47 -31.26 41.33
N LEU A 10 -2.75 -31.79 40.13
CA LEU A 10 -2.30 -31.21 38.87
C LEU A 10 -2.99 -29.85 38.68
N LEU A 11 -2.28 -28.76 38.96
CA LEU A 11 -2.65 -27.44 38.45
C LEU A 11 -2.47 -27.46 36.93
N VAL A 12 -3.57 -27.64 36.19
CA VAL A 12 -3.62 -27.31 34.78
C VAL A 12 -3.78 -25.80 34.69
N SER A 13 -2.66 -25.09 34.53
CA SER A 13 -2.67 -23.67 34.20
C SER A 13 -3.44 -23.47 32.88
N PRO A 14 -4.45 -22.58 32.83
CA PRO A 14 -5.03 -22.20 31.55
C PRO A 14 -3.96 -21.47 30.77
N LEU A 15 -3.48 -22.10 29.70
CA LEU A 15 -2.77 -21.42 28.63
C LEU A 15 -3.77 -20.40 28.05
N PHE A 16 -3.63 -19.14 28.44
CA PHE A 16 -4.21 -18.02 27.69
C PHE A 16 -3.51 -18.00 26.33
N VAL A 17 -4.05 -18.79 25.40
CA VAL A 17 -3.79 -18.61 23.98
C VAL A 17 -4.50 -17.31 23.62
N ASN A 18 -3.75 -16.21 23.64
CA ASN A 18 -4.12 -15.04 22.84
C ASN A 18 -4.02 -15.50 21.39
N ALA A 19 -5.10 -16.10 20.89
CA ALA A 19 -5.34 -16.12 19.47
C ALA A 19 -5.58 -14.65 19.11
N ASP A 20 -4.53 -13.98 18.64
CA ASP A 20 -4.72 -12.79 17.82
C ASP A 20 -5.65 -13.24 16.70
N GLU A 21 -6.94 -12.92 16.83
CA GLU A 21 -7.90 -13.07 15.76
C GLU A 21 -7.28 -12.33 14.58
N VAL A 22 -6.96 -13.07 13.52
CA VAL A 22 -6.61 -12.46 12.23
C VAL A 22 -7.89 -11.79 11.74
N VAL A 23 -8.18 -10.60 12.26
CA VAL A 23 -9.31 -9.79 11.82
C VAL A 23 -8.95 -9.37 10.41
N CYS A 24 -9.56 -10.02 9.43
CA CYS A 24 -9.32 -9.73 8.02
C CYS A 24 -9.79 -8.29 7.79
N LYS A 25 -8.83 -7.37 7.68
CA LYS A 25 -9.12 -5.95 7.55
C LYS A 25 -9.60 -5.69 6.14
N VAL A 26 -10.78 -5.09 6.04
CA VAL A 26 -11.28 -4.58 4.77
C VAL A 26 -10.42 -3.39 4.37
N MET A 27 -9.83 -3.45 3.19
CA MET A 27 -8.92 -2.44 2.65
C MET A 27 -9.32 -2.10 1.22
N ASP A 28 -9.19 -0.83 0.84
CA ASP A 28 -9.20 -0.45 -0.57
C ASP A 28 -7.76 -0.61 -1.10
N VAL A 29 -7.64 -1.10 -2.33
CA VAL A 29 -6.39 -1.16 -3.09
C VAL A 29 -6.58 -0.32 -4.34
N ALA A 30 -5.76 0.72 -4.50
CA ALA A 30 -5.79 1.60 -5.65
C ALA A 30 -4.53 1.50 -6.49
N SER A 31 -4.70 1.53 -7.80
CA SER A 31 -3.59 1.67 -8.76
C SER A 31 -3.53 3.10 -9.27
N LEU A 32 -2.32 3.68 -9.24
CA LEU A 32 -2.04 5.03 -9.75
C LEU A 32 -0.93 4.97 -10.80
N SER A 33 -1.17 5.55 -11.97
CA SER A 33 -0.17 5.67 -13.03
C SER A 33 0.17 7.14 -13.26
N TYR A 34 1.45 7.47 -13.30
CA TYR A 34 1.95 8.81 -13.59
C TYR A 34 2.80 8.76 -14.86
N VAL A 35 2.64 9.77 -15.72
CA VAL A 35 3.45 9.91 -16.92
C VAL A 35 4.16 11.25 -16.86
N GLU A 36 5.48 11.24 -16.94
CA GLU A 36 6.31 12.43 -17.02
C GLU A 36 7.01 12.46 -18.37
N ASN A 37 6.84 13.53 -19.14
CA ASN A 37 7.49 13.68 -20.44
C ASN A 37 8.69 14.62 -20.30
N ILE A 38 9.87 14.15 -20.72
CA ILE A 38 11.14 14.87 -20.57
C ILE A 38 11.62 15.32 -21.95
N GLN A 39 11.79 16.64 -22.13
CA GLN A 39 12.27 17.22 -23.39
C GLN A 39 13.79 17.10 -23.54
N VAL A 40 14.54 17.51 -22.51
CA VAL A 40 16.00 17.55 -22.53
C VAL A 40 16.56 16.33 -21.79
N VAL A 41 16.95 15.30 -22.55
CA VAL A 41 17.37 14.01 -22.00
C VAL A 41 18.70 14.08 -21.25
N ALA A 42 19.64 14.91 -21.71
CA ALA A 42 20.99 14.97 -21.15
C ALA A 42 21.03 15.44 -19.68
N GLU A 43 19.99 16.15 -19.23
CA GLU A 43 19.88 16.71 -17.88
C GLU A 43 18.86 15.95 -17.01
N ALA A 44 18.31 14.85 -17.54
CA ALA A 44 17.23 14.12 -16.90
C ALA A 44 17.74 13.23 -15.76
N ASP A 45 17.42 13.60 -14.52
CA ASP A 45 17.55 12.70 -13.37
C ASP A 45 16.24 11.94 -13.12
N VAL A 46 16.11 10.78 -13.77
CA VAL A 46 14.93 9.91 -13.62
C VAL A 46 14.77 9.43 -12.17
N GLY A 47 15.87 9.20 -11.45
CA GLY A 47 15.83 8.77 -10.05
C GLY A 47 15.21 9.84 -9.16
N ALA A 48 15.63 11.09 -9.34
CA ALA A 48 15.04 12.24 -8.62
C ALA A 48 13.56 12.45 -8.97
N ILE A 49 13.16 12.27 -10.23
CA ILE A 49 11.76 12.33 -10.65
C ILE A 49 10.95 11.25 -9.92
N TYR A 50 11.43 10.01 -9.90
CA TYR A 50 10.76 8.90 -9.26
C TYR A 50 10.61 9.10 -7.75
N GLN A 51 11.69 9.51 -7.08
CA GLN A 51 11.67 9.86 -5.66
C GLN A 51 10.67 10.98 -5.37
N THR A 52 10.70 12.06 -6.15
CA THR A 52 9.79 13.21 -5.97
C THR A 52 8.32 12.81 -6.09
N LYS A 53 7.97 11.92 -7.03
CA LYS A 53 6.59 11.43 -7.18
C LYS A 53 6.19 10.54 -6.00
N THR A 54 7.10 9.71 -5.51
CA THR A 54 6.87 8.85 -4.33
C THR A 54 6.64 9.72 -3.10
N ASP A 55 7.49 10.72 -2.87
CA ASP A 55 7.39 11.63 -1.73
C ASP A 55 6.09 12.45 -1.78
N LYS A 56 5.68 12.91 -2.97
CA LYS A 56 4.40 13.60 -3.17
C LYS A 56 3.20 12.72 -2.83
N LEU A 57 3.22 11.43 -3.21
CA LEU A 57 2.16 10.49 -2.89
C LEU A 57 2.09 10.21 -1.38
N LEU A 58 3.24 10.07 -0.72
CA LEU A 58 3.31 9.91 0.74
C LEU A 58 2.84 11.16 1.48
N ALA A 59 3.22 12.35 1.01
CA ALA A 59 2.76 13.62 1.57
C ALA A 59 1.24 13.79 1.40
N PHE A 60 0.70 13.47 0.22
CA PHE A 60 -0.73 13.45 -0.05
C PHE A 60 -1.49 12.54 0.93
N ALA A 61 -0.98 11.32 1.17
CA ALA A 61 -1.61 10.40 2.11
C ALA A 61 -1.67 10.96 3.54
N LYS A 62 -0.61 11.66 3.97
CA LYS A 62 -0.56 12.33 5.28
C LYS A 62 -1.52 13.52 5.35
N GLU A 63 -1.52 14.37 4.33
CA GLU A 63 -2.38 15.56 4.24
C GLU A 63 -3.86 15.18 4.31
N HIS A 64 -4.26 14.14 3.58
CA HIS A 64 -5.64 13.65 3.55
C HIS A 64 -5.97 12.64 4.65
N LYS A 65 -5.05 12.39 5.59
CA LYS A 65 -5.21 11.47 6.73
C LYS A 65 -5.70 10.08 6.28
N LEU A 66 -5.08 9.52 5.24
CA LEU A 66 -5.41 8.19 4.76
C LEU A 66 -4.96 7.14 5.79
N GLU A 67 -5.92 6.65 6.59
CA GLU A 67 -5.69 5.62 7.59
C GLU A 67 -5.16 4.33 6.93
N GLU A 68 -4.18 3.70 7.58
CA GLU A 68 -3.56 2.45 7.13
C GLU A 68 -2.96 2.51 5.72
N PHE A 69 -2.61 3.72 5.24
CA PHE A 69 -2.00 3.91 3.93
C PHE A 69 -0.63 3.22 3.83
N LYS A 70 -0.45 2.41 2.79
CA LYS A 70 0.84 1.81 2.42
C LYS A 70 0.98 1.74 0.91
N ILE A 71 2.19 1.98 0.41
CA ILE A 71 2.57 1.59 -0.95
C ILE A 71 2.92 0.09 -0.88
N ILE A 72 2.20 -0.73 -1.65
CA ILE A 72 2.40 -2.20 -1.67
C ILE A 72 3.21 -2.65 -2.89
N SER A 73 3.22 -1.84 -3.96
CA SER A 73 4.08 -2.05 -5.12
C SER A 73 4.36 -0.71 -5.79
N GLN A 74 5.55 -0.59 -6.36
CA GLN A 74 5.99 0.56 -7.12
C GLN A 74 6.86 0.10 -8.29
N ASP A 75 6.62 0.67 -9.46
CA ASP A 75 7.35 0.37 -10.70
C ASP A 75 7.59 1.66 -11.47
N ALA A 76 8.73 1.74 -12.16
CA ALA A 76 9.06 2.86 -13.04
C ALA A 76 9.67 2.34 -14.34
N THR A 77 9.13 2.77 -15.46
CA THR A 77 9.66 2.46 -16.80
C THR A 77 10.02 3.72 -17.54
N VAL A 78 11.13 3.66 -18.28
CA VAL A 78 11.63 4.76 -19.10
C VAL A 78 11.62 4.29 -20.55
N SER A 79 10.95 5.05 -21.41
CA SER A 79 10.89 4.76 -22.84
C SER A 79 11.20 6.02 -23.65
N ALA A 80 11.78 5.84 -24.83
CA ALA A 80 11.81 6.92 -25.82
C ALA A 80 10.36 7.29 -26.17
N ASN A 81 10.04 8.59 -26.18
CA ASN A 81 8.72 9.03 -26.61
C ASN A 81 8.71 9.03 -28.15
N CYS A 82 7.97 8.10 -28.74
CA CYS A 82 7.97 7.88 -30.19
C CYS A 82 7.16 8.91 -30.99
N CYS A 83 6.37 9.77 -30.34
CA CYS A 83 5.31 10.56 -31.01
C CYS A 83 5.21 12.04 -30.56
N GLY A 84 6.28 12.69 -30.10
CA GLY A 84 6.22 14.11 -29.70
C GLY A 84 7.58 14.82 -29.60
N ASN A 85 7.58 16.09 -29.15
CA ASN A 85 8.79 16.91 -28.93
C ASN A 85 9.57 16.52 -27.66
N PHE A 86 9.34 15.33 -27.11
CA PHE A 86 9.96 14.87 -25.87
C PHE A 86 10.95 13.75 -26.20
N GLY A 87 12.14 13.78 -25.61
CA GLY A 87 13.15 12.75 -25.84
C GLY A 87 12.94 11.49 -25.01
N LEU A 88 12.31 11.60 -23.83
CA LEU A 88 11.99 10.49 -22.95
C LEU A 88 10.59 10.63 -22.35
N GLN A 89 10.00 9.49 -22.01
CA GLN A 89 8.82 9.37 -21.18
C GLN A 89 9.14 8.45 -20.00
N VAL A 90 8.80 8.90 -18.80
CA VAL A 90 8.89 8.12 -17.57
C VAL A 90 7.47 7.78 -17.13
N ASN A 91 7.16 6.49 -17.06
CA ASN A 91 5.90 5.99 -16.54
C ASN A 91 6.14 5.41 -15.15
N ILE A 92 5.41 5.88 -14.15
CA ILE A 92 5.55 5.43 -12.76
C ILE A 92 4.21 4.89 -12.29
N ASN A 93 4.19 3.65 -11.83
CA ASN A 93 2.99 2.97 -11.37
C ASN A 93 3.13 2.66 -9.88
N TYR A 94 2.06 2.93 -9.13
CA TYR A 94 1.94 2.55 -7.73
C TYR A 94 0.71 1.68 -7.54
N GLN A 95 0.84 0.67 -6.69
CA GLN A 95 -0.30 0.10 -6.00
C GLN A 95 -0.22 0.51 -4.54
N VAL A 96 -1.32 1.04 -4.03
CA VAL A 96 -1.45 1.49 -2.64
C VAL A 96 -2.62 0.81 -1.99
N THR A 97 -2.53 0.60 -0.68
CA THR A 97 -3.65 0.16 0.13
C THR A 97 -3.96 1.19 1.21
N TYR A 98 -5.23 1.35 1.57
CA TYR A 98 -5.70 2.24 2.62
C TYR A 98 -7.06 1.78 3.15
N LYS A 99 -7.44 2.25 4.34
CA LYS A 99 -8.74 1.95 4.91
C LYS A 99 -9.87 2.46 3.99
N PRO A 100 -10.94 1.68 3.78
CA PRO A 100 -12.04 2.02 2.89
C PRO A 100 -12.54 3.46 3.02
N SER A 101 -12.48 4.23 1.92
CA SER A 101 -12.93 5.62 1.93
C SER A 101 -13.21 6.17 0.53
N TYR A 102 -14.47 6.53 0.27
CA TYR A 102 -14.87 7.19 -0.97
C TYR A 102 -14.26 8.58 -1.14
N GLN A 103 -14.03 9.29 -0.02
CA GLN A 103 -13.36 10.59 -0.03
C GLN A 103 -11.89 10.42 -0.43
N ALA A 104 -11.22 9.39 0.08
CA ALA A 104 -9.85 9.07 -0.29
C ALA A 104 -9.72 8.77 -1.78
N PHE A 105 -10.63 7.97 -2.34
CA PHE A 105 -10.65 7.69 -3.78
C PHE A 105 -10.82 8.96 -4.61
N THR A 106 -11.75 9.84 -4.23
CA THR A 106 -11.94 11.15 -4.90
C THR A 106 -10.68 12.01 -4.81
N ALA A 107 -10.01 12.04 -3.66
CA ALA A 107 -8.77 12.79 -3.49
C ALA A 107 -7.63 12.21 -4.34
N LEU A 108 -7.49 10.87 -4.40
CA LEU A 108 -6.50 10.17 -5.23
C LEU A 108 -6.70 10.47 -6.72
N GLN A 109 -7.96 10.45 -7.18
CA GLN A 109 -8.31 10.80 -8.57
C GLN A 109 -7.92 12.24 -8.91
N LYS A 110 -8.12 13.20 -7.98
CA LYS A 110 -7.69 14.58 -8.19
C LYS A 110 -6.17 14.72 -8.16
N HIS A 111 -5.49 13.96 -7.31
CA HIS A 111 -4.04 14.01 -7.14
C HIS A 111 -3.28 13.38 -8.32
N SER A 112 -3.81 12.33 -8.96
CA SER A 112 -3.14 11.66 -10.08
C SER A 112 -3.00 12.54 -11.34
N GLY A 113 -3.75 13.63 -11.42
CA GLY A 113 -3.52 14.76 -12.33
C GLY A 113 -3.69 14.50 -13.84
N SER A 114 -3.96 13.25 -14.26
CA SER A 114 -4.24 12.78 -15.63
C SER A 114 -4.08 11.26 -15.77
N GLY A 115 -3.44 10.62 -14.79
CA GLY A 115 -3.29 9.18 -14.68
C GLY A 115 -4.59 8.47 -14.30
N MET A 116 -4.88 7.36 -14.98
CA MET A 116 -5.95 6.45 -14.59
C MET A 116 -5.79 6.03 -13.13
N VAL A 117 -6.85 6.22 -12.33
CA VAL A 117 -6.95 5.66 -10.98
C VAL A 117 -8.03 4.61 -11.00
N SER A 118 -7.69 3.40 -10.58
CA SER A 118 -8.66 2.34 -10.32
C SER A 118 -8.57 1.93 -8.85
N THR A 119 -9.67 1.52 -8.26
CA THR A 119 -9.70 0.99 -6.89
C THR A 119 -10.59 -0.23 -6.82
N TYR A 120 -10.19 -1.20 -6.01
CA TYR A 120 -11.02 -2.34 -5.64
C TYR A 120 -10.90 -2.59 -4.15
N ARG A 121 -11.90 -3.24 -3.57
CA ARG A 121 -11.92 -3.57 -2.14
C ARG A 121 -11.51 -5.02 -1.93
N THR A 122 -10.58 -5.24 -1.02
CA THR A 122 -10.16 -6.55 -0.55
C THR A 122 -10.51 -6.72 0.93
N GLY A 123 -10.50 -7.96 1.42
CA GLY A 123 -10.75 -8.29 2.83
C GLY A 123 -12.13 -8.89 3.15
N MET A 124 -12.97 -9.18 2.15
CA MET A 124 -14.12 -10.07 2.37
C MET A 124 -13.74 -11.57 2.28
N GLU A 125 -12.64 -11.93 1.60
CA GLU A 125 -12.32 -13.34 1.30
C GLU A 125 -10.83 -13.72 1.40
N SER A 126 -9.93 -12.80 1.71
CA SER A 126 -8.48 -13.02 1.64
C SER A 126 -7.82 -12.70 2.97
N CYS A 127 -8.02 -13.58 3.93
CA CYS A 127 -7.11 -13.71 5.05
C CYS A 127 -5.84 -14.35 4.48
N THR A 128 -4.71 -13.65 4.51
CA THR A 128 -3.42 -14.26 4.17
C THR A 128 -3.11 -15.25 5.28
N ASP A 129 -3.42 -16.52 5.05
CA ASP A 129 -2.86 -17.60 5.85
C ASP A 129 -1.35 -17.61 5.62
N LYS A 130 -0.63 -17.09 6.61
CA LYS A 130 0.81 -17.29 6.91
C LYS A 130 1.82 -16.50 6.10
#